data_AF-A0A955YKL6-F1
#
_entry.id   AF-A0A955YKL6-F1
#
_cell.length_a   1.000
_cell.length_b   1.000
_cell.length_c   1.000
_cell.angle_alpha   90.00
_cell.angle_beta   90.00
_cell.angle_gamma   90.00
#
_symmetry.space_group_name_H-M   'P 1'
#
loop_
_entity.id
_entity.type
_entity.pdbx_description
1 polymer ?
#
loop_
_entity_poly.entity_id
_entity_poly.type
_entity_poly.pdbx_seq_one_letter_code
_entity_poly.pdbx_strand_id
1 'polypeptide(L)'
;MNREQLILGTLFSLFDLANELGHTESVRVARIAGRLGVPTLAVRAALAHLEERDLVDAERVRLTLRGLSVSAAFRSQQATQSPARAA
;
A
#
# COMPACT_ATOMS: atom_id res chain seq x y z
N MET A 1 9.68 -13.29 -0.74
CA MET A 1 9.39 -11.89 -1.10
C MET A 1 10.64 -11.06 -0.84
N ASN A 2 11.07 -10.22 -1.78
CA ASN A 2 12.21 -9.32 -1.57
C ASN A 2 11.78 -8.00 -0.90
N ARG A 3 12.74 -7.14 -0.52
CA ARG A 3 12.47 -5.90 0.23
C ARG A 3 11.61 -4.91 -0.57
N GLU A 4 11.90 -4.70 -1.84
CA GLU A 4 11.14 -3.78 -2.70
C GLU A 4 9.69 -4.25 -2.89
N GLN A 5 9.49 -5.55 -3.12
CA GLN A 5 8.16 -6.17 -3.21
C GLN A 5 7.37 -5.99 -1.92
N LEU A 6 8.03 -6.11 -0.75
CA LEU A 6 7.38 -5.87 0.54
C LEU A 6 6.99 -4.40 0.69
N ILE A 7 7.85 -3.45 0.33
CA ILE A 7 7.56 -2.01 0.42
C ILE A 7 6.38 -1.65 -0.48
N LEU A 8 6.46 -2.01 -1.76
CA LEU A 8 5.40 -1.75 -2.74
C LEU A 8 4.11 -2.48 -2.38
N GLY A 9 4.20 -3.74 -1.98
CA GLY A 9 3.07 -4.54 -1.53
C GLY A 9 2.38 -3.95 -0.29
N THR A 10 3.16 -3.39 0.65
CA THR A 10 2.64 -2.67 1.82
C THR A 10 1.88 -1.42 1.41
N LEU A 11 2.47 -0.61 0.51
CA LEU A 11 1.85 0.62 0.01
C LEU A 11 0.52 0.33 -0.70
N PHE A 12 0.50 -0.63 -1.64
CA PHE A 12 -0.71 -0.98 -2.37
C PHE A 12 -1.77 -1.67 -1.51
N SER A 13 -1.36 -2.51 -0.57
CA SER A 13 -2.31 -3.10 0.40
C SER A 13 -2.96 -2.03 1.26
N LEU A 14 -2.19 -1.04 1.70
CA LEU A 14 -2.72 0.08 2.47
C LEU A 14 -3.70 0.93 1.63
N PHE A 15 -3.39 1.17 0.36
CA PHE A 15 -4.28 1.86 -0.57
C PHE A 15 -5.60 1.12 -0.78
N ASP A 16 -5.55 -0.18 -1.06
CA ASP A 16 -6.76 -1.01 -1.26
C ASP A 16 -7.62 -1.02 0.01
N LEU A 17 -7.00 -1.24 1.17
CA LEU A 17 -7.71 -1.27 2.44
C LEU A 17 -8.30 0.09 2.82
N ALA A 18 -7.61 1.19 2.50
CA ALA A 18 -8.15 2.53 2.69
C ALA A 18 -9.37 2.79 1.79
N ASN A 19 -9.36 2.29 0.55
CA ASN A 19 -10.54 2.36 -0.33
C ASN A 19 -11.70 1.50 0.20
N GLU A 20 -11.43 0.29 0.70
CA GLU A 20 -12.45 -0.61 1.28
C GLU A 20 -13.12 -0.02 2.53
N LEU A 21 -12.39 0.76 3.33
CA LEU A 21 -12.84 1.28 4.63
C LEU A 21 -13.30 2.76 4.59
N GLY A 22 -13.25 3.42 3.42
CA GLY A 22 -13.74 4.81 3.27
C GLY A 22 -12.75 5.90 3.72
N HIS A 23 -11.44 5.66 3.63
CA HIS A 23 -10.32 6.60 3.85
C HIS A 23 -10.18 7.25 5.25
N THR A 24 -11.21 7.23 6.07
CA THR A 24 -11.24 7.86 7.40
C THR A 24 -10.83 6.91 8.52
N GLU A 25 -10.80 5.60 8.27
CA GLU A 25 -10.38 4.60 9.23
C GLU A 25 -8.87 4.30 9.15
N SER A 26 -8.25 4.07 10.31
CA SER A 26 -6.86 3.63 10.39
C SER A 26 -6.79 2.13 10.08
N VAL A 27 -5.87 1.73 9.19
CA VAL A 27 -5.71 0.32 8.85
C VAL A 27 -4.85 -0.36 9.90
N ARG A 28 -5.29 -1.50 10.44
CA ARG A 28 -4.47 -2.27 11.39
C ARG A 28 -3.29 -2.92 10.67
N VAL A 29 -2.07 -2.76 11.19
CA VAL A 29 -0.85 -3.43 10.67
C VAL A 29 -1.03 -4.94 10.52
N ALA A 30 -1.74 -5.60 11.45
CA ALA A 30 -2.03 -7.02 11.39
C ALA A 30 -2.84 -7.43 10.14
N ARG A 31 -3.73 -6.55 9.66
CA ARG A 31 -4.53 -6.79 8.45
C ARG A 31 -3.66 -6.75 7.19
N ILE A 32 -2.72 -5.80 7.12
CA ILE A 32 -1.74 -5.71 6.03
C ILE A 32 -0.83 -6.95 6.04
N ALA A 33 -0.32 -7.31 7.21
CA ALA A 33 0.53 -8.48 7.42
C ALA A 33 -0.17 -9.78 6.99
N GLY A 34 -1.43 -9.95 7.38
CA GLY A 34 -2.26 -11.10 6.97
C GLY A 34 -2.50 -11.16 5.47
N ARG A 35 -2.78 -10.01 4.82
CA ARG A 35 -2.96 -9.93 3.37
C ARG A 35 -1.70 -10.28 2.58
N LEU A 36 -0.53 -9.89 3.12
CA LEU A 36 0.76 -10.09 2.47
C LEU A 36 1.45 -11.42 2.85
N GLY A 37 0.94 -12.14 3.85
CA GLY A 37 1.56 -13.37 4.36
C GLY A 37 2.93 -13.14 5.00
N VAL A 38 3.14 -12.00 5.66
CA VAL A 38 4.43 -11.62 6.26
C VAL A 38 4.30 -11.24 7.75
N PRO A 39 5.39 -11.26 8.52
CA PRO A 39 5.37 -10.80 9.90
C PRO A 39 5.00 -9.32 10.03
N THR A 40 4.30 -8.96 11.10
CA THR A 40 3.92 -7.57 11.42
C THR A 40 5.14 -6.64 11.54
N LEU A 41 6.26 -7.15 12.06
CA LEU A 41 7.52 -6.41 12.15
C LEU A 41 8.05 -5.99 10.77
N ALA A 42 7.92 -6.87 9.77
CA ALA A 42 8.34 -6.57 8.40
C ALA A 42 7.48 -5.47 7.79
N VAL A 43 6.16 -5.49 8.05
CA VAL A 43 5.25 -4.41 7.64
C VAL A 43 5.60 -3.09 8.33
N ARG A 44 5.92 -3.10 9.63
CA ARG A 44 6.35 -1.89 10.35
C ARG A 44 7.63 -1.29 9.77
N ALA A 45 8.62 -2.11 9.43
CA ALA A 45 9.84 -1.66 8.77
C ALA A 45 9.56 -1.06 7.38
N ALA A 46 8.63 -1.66 6.63
CA ALA A 46 8.19 -1.11 5.34
C ALA A 46 7.45 0.23 5.49
N LEU A 47 6.57 0.36 6.49
CA LEU A 47 5.86 1.61 6.80
C LEU A 47 6.84 2.72 7.18
N ALA A 48 7.81 2.47 8.05
CA ALA A 48 8.84 3.45 8.40
C ALA A 48 9.61 3.93 7.16
N HIS A 49 9.97 3.00 6.27
CA HIS A 49 10.66 3.35 5.03
C HIS A 49 9.79 4.19 4.07
N LEU A 50 8.47 3.98 4.04
CA LEU A 50 7.54 4.78 3.25
C LEU A 50 7.29 6.16 3.88
N GLU A 51 7.33 6.25 5.21
CA GLU A 51 7.17 7.50 5.97
C GLU A 51 8.36 8.44 5.75
N GLU A 52 9.59 7.92 5.68
CA GLU A 52 10.79 8.68 5.27
C GLU A 52 10.62 9.40 3.92
N ARG A 53 9.69 8.93 3.07
CA ARG A 53 9.40 9.46 1.73
C ARG A 53 8.10 10.28 1.67
N ASP A 54 7.46 10.52 2.82
CA ASP A 54 6.18 11.23 2.93
C ASP A 54 5.05 10.53 2.15
N LEU A 55 5.06 9.20 2.10
CA LEU A 55 4.00 8.41 1.43
C LEU A 55 2.96 7.86 2.42
N VAL A 56 3.35 7.65 3.67
CA VAL A 56 2.47 7.14 4.72
C VAL A 56 2.74 7.89 6.02
N ASP A 57 1.71 7.96 6.86
CA ASP A 57 1.83 8.18 8.30
C ASP A 57 1.89 6.79 8.93
N ALA A 58 3.07 6.38 9.42
CA ALA A 58 3.29 5.03 9.92
C ALA A 58 2.67 4.82 11.30
N GLU A 59 2.54 5.90 12.09
CA GLU A 59 1.88 5.88 13.40
C GLU A 59 0.38 5.61 13.25
N ARG A 60 -0.26 6.33 12.35
CA ARG A 60 -1.70 6.18 12.06
C ARG A 60 -2.00 5.08 11.05
N VAL A 61 -0.98 4.53 10.39
CA VAL A 61 -1.08 3.52 9.33
C VAL A 61 -2.07 3.98 8.25
N ARG A 62 -1.76 5.13 7.66
CA ARG A 62 -2.57 5.79 6.62
C ARG A 62 -1.69 6.33 5.52
N LEU A 63 -2.27 6.49 4.33
CA LEU A 63 -1.60 7.21 3.25
C LEU A 63 -1.62 8.71 3.53
N THR A 64 -0.53 9.39 3.21
CA THR A 64 -0.52 10.84 3.02
C THR A 64 -1.25 11.17 1.71
N LEU A 65 -1.55 12.46 1.45
CA LEU A 65 -2.09 12.88 0.16
C LEU A 65 -1.14 12.54 -0.99
N ARG A 66 0.18 12.65 -0.76
CA ARG A 66 1.21 12.27 -1.72
C ARG A 66 1.20 10.76 -1.98
N GLY A 67 1.16 9.94 -0.93
CA GLY A 67 1.09 8.49 -1.06
C GLY A 67 -0.17 8.02 -1.77
N LEU A 68 -1.31 8.66 -1.51
CA LEU A 68 -2.57 8.40 -2.21
C LEU A 68 -2.44 8.71 -3.70
N SER A 69 -1.88 9.88 -4.04
CA SER A 69 -1.69 10.31 -5.44
C SER A 69 -0.77 9.36 -6.20
N VAL A 70 0.36 8.97 -5.61
CA VAL A 70 1.31 8.01 -6.20
C VAL A 70 0.66 6.64 -6.40
N SER A 71 -0.04 6.12 -5.38
CA SER A 71 -0.69 4.81 -5.45
C SER A 71 -1.80 4.78 -6.51
N ALA A 72 -2.59 5.85 -6.62
CA ALA A 72 -3.62 6.01 -7.64
C ALA A 72 -3.01 6.07 -9.05
N ALA A 73 -1.94 6.83 -9.25
CA ALA A 73 -1.24 6.91 -10.53
C ALA A 73 -0.71 5.53 -10.97
N PHE A 74 -0.05 4.79 -10.08
CA PHE A 74 0.42 3.43 -10.37
C PHE A 74 -0.72 2.47 -10.72
N ARG A 75 -1.84 2.51 -9.99
CA ARG A 75 -3.03 1.70 -10.30
C ARG A 75 -3.62 2.02 -11.67
N SER A 76 -3.67 3.30 -12.04
CA SER A 76 -4.16 3.73 -13.35
C SER A 76 -3.28 3.20 -14.50
N GLN A 77 -1.96 3.21 -14.32
CA GLN A 77 -1.01 2.67 -15.31
C GLN A 77 -1.15 1.16 -15.47
N GLN A 78 -1.39 0.42 -14.39
CA GLN A 78 -1.64 -1.03 -14.44
C GLN A 78 -2.96 -1.35 -15.18
N ALA A 79 -3.99 -0.53 -15.02
CA ALA A 79 -5.27 -0.71 -15.74
C ALA A 79 -5.12 -0.51 -17.25
N THR A 80 -4.26 0.43 -17.68
CA THR A 80 -3.99 0.69 -19.11
C THR A 80 -3.06 -0.35 -19.75
N GLN A 81 -2.24 -1.05 -18.95
CA GLN A 81 -1.29 -2.07 -19.42
C GLN A 81 -1.86 -3.49 -19.48
N SER A 82 -3.12 -3.73 -19.12
CA SER A 82 -3.80 -4.96 -19.50
C SER A 82 -4.16 -4.87 -20.99
N PRO A 83 -3.45 -5.56 -21.91
CA PRO A 83 -3.98 -5.72 -23.25
C PRO A 83 -5.33 -6.43 -23.06
N ALA A 84 -6.38 -5.83 -23.62
CA ALA A 84 -7.56 -6.59 -23.96
C ALA A 84 -7.06 -7.88 -24.61
N ARG A 85 -7.22 -9.02 -23.92
CA ARG A 85 -7.11 -10.32 -24.56
C ARG A 85 -8.24 -10.34 -25.56
N ALA A 86 -7.89 -9.89 -26.76
CA ALA A 86 -8.74 -9.88 -27.93
C ALA A 86 -8.97 -11.32 -28.36
N ALA A 87 -10.24 -11.60 -28.67
CA ALA A 87 -10.79 -12.74 -29.41
C ALA A 87 -10.73 -14.11 -28.73
#